data_AF-R7HDJ5-F1
#
_entry.id   AF-R7HDJ5-F1
#
_cell.length_a   1.000
_cell.length_b   1.000
_cell.length_c   1.000
_cell.angle_alpha   90.00
_cell.angle_beta   90.00
_cell.angle_gamma   90.00
#
_symmetry.space_group_name_H-M   'P 1'
#
loop_
_entity.id
_entity.type
_entity.pdbx_description
1 polymer ?
#
loop_
_entity_poly.entity_id
_entity_poly.type
_entity_poly.pdbx_seq_one_letter_code
_entity_poly.pdbx_strand_id
1 'polypeptide(L)'
;MNTEYTQFVATLLKRLAKLNYIKPGEVPNIDLYMDQVTTFMDEHLSDCKRREDDKILTKTMINNYTKNNLLPPPVKKKYSKEHLYVLTFIYYFKNLLSISDIQTLLNPLTEQFFEGNDTGSLDDIYKQIYNLCKGEISGISKDVLEKAHLSEEAFSTVEDTDSREFLQFFSLVSLLSFDVYMKKNIIESLIDDFASRSQQEVPHTKSERKAEKAERKAEKAEQKSRRNEK
;
A
#
# COMPACT_ATOMS: atom_id res chain seq x y z
N MET A 1 16.68 23.78 -28.05
CA MET A 1 15.63 23.41 -27.07
C MET A 1 15.84 21.95 -26.76
N ASN A 2 16.21 21.61 -25.53
CA ASN A 2 16.64 20.25 -25.19
C ASN A 2 15.42 19.35 -24.96
N THR A 3 14.76 18.97 -26.07
CA THR A 3 13.59 18.09 -26.13
C THR A 3 13.84 16.68 -25.58
N GLU A 4 15.09 16.29 -25.29
CA GLU A 4 15.43 14.95 -24.81
C GLU A 4 15.02 14.71 -23.35
N TYR A 5 15.04 15.74 -22.49
CA TYR A 5 14.79 15.58 -21.05
C TYR A 5 13.30 15.38 -20.71
N THR A 6 12.42 16.26 -21.18
CA THR A 6 10.97 16.01 -21.10
C THR A 6 10.57 14.71 -21.80
N GLN A 7 11.19 14.38 -22.94
CA GLN A 7 10.91 13.11 -23.63
C GLN A 7 11.34 11.90 -22.81
N PHE A 8 12.46 12.00 -22.08
CA PHE A 8 12.89 10.99 -21.13
C PHE A 8 11.90 10.85 -19.97
N VAL A 9 11.45 11.95 -19.36
CA VAL A 9 10.42 11.94 -18.31
C VAL A 9 9.11 11.33 -18.82
N ALA A 10 8.66 11.69 -20.02
CA ALA A 10 7.46 11.11 -20.64
C ALA A 10 7.60 9.60 -20.89
N THR A 11 8.79 9.15 -21.30
CA THR A 11 9.08 7.72 -21.50
C THR A 11 9.10 6.97 -20.18
N LEU A 12 9.71 7.56 -19.14
CA LEU A 12 9.73 7.02 -17.79
C LEU A 12 8.30 6.90 -17.23
N LEU A 13 7.46 7.92 -17.40
CA LEU A 13 6.06 7.90 -16.98
C LEU A 13 5.26 6.81 -17.70
N LYS A 14 5.46 6.63 -19.01
CA LYS A 14 4.83 5.52 -19.76
C LYS A 14 5.24 4.15 -19.24
N ARG A 15 6.50 3.98 -18.83
CA ARG A 15 6.99 2.75 -18.19
C ARG A 15 6.32 2.58 -16.82
N LEU A 16 6.38 3.59 -15.95
CA LEU A 16 5.82 3.54 -14.59
C LEU A 16 4.29 3.37 -14.57
N ALA A 17 3.56 3.93 -15.53
CA ALA A 17 2.11 3.75 -15.64
C ALA A 17 1.70 2.28 -15.88
N LYS A 18 2.60 1.46 -16.46
CA LYS A 18 2.38 0.03 -16.69
C LYS A 18 2.82 -0.86 -15.54
N LEU A 19 3.71 -0.37 -14.67
CA LEU A 19 4.41 -1.17 -13.65
C LEU A 19 3.71 -1.24 -12.29
N ASN A 20 2.63 -0.48 -12.12
CA ASN A 20 2.20 0.00 -10.82
C ASN A 20 1.86 -1.00 -9.69
N TYR A 21 1.11 -2.07 -10.02
CA TYR A 21 0.19 -2.67 -9.03
C TYR A 21 -0.17 -4.11 -9.37
N ILE A 22 -0.30 -4.94 -8.34
CA ILE A 22 -0.90 -6.28 -8.46
C ILE A 22 -2.36 -6.07 -8.84
N LYS A 23 -2.79 -6.55 -10.01
CA LYS A 23 -4.20 -6.41 -10.40
C LYS A 23 -5.05 -7.32 -9.53
N PRO A 24 -6.29 -6.94 -9.17
CA PRO A 24 -7.14 -7.80 -8.37
C PRO A 24 -7.38 -9.21 -8.96
N GLY A 25 -7.31 -9.34 -10.29
CA GLY A 25 -7.43 -10.63 -10.97
C GLY A 25 -6.14 -11.47 -11.01
N GLU A 26 -5.00 -10.91 -10.65
CA GLU A 26 -3.70 -11.61 -10.61
C GLU A 26 -3.49 -12.32 -9.26
N VAL A 27 -4.16 -11.89 -8.19
CA VAL A 27 -4.05 -12.54 -6.89
C VAL A 27 -4.73 -13.92 -6.93
N PRO A 28 -3.99 -15.01 -6.68
CA PRO A 28 -4.52 -16.36 -6.83
C PRO A 28 -5.63 -16.65 -5.81
N ASN A 29 -6.65 -17.39 -6.25
CA ASN A 29 -7.75 -17.85 -5.40
C ASN A 29 -7.44 -19.18 -4.70
N ILE A 30 -6.18 -19.42 -4.37
CA ILE A 30 -5.71 -20.61 -3.65
C ILE A 30 -4.77 -20.20 -2.51
N ASP A 31 -4.79 -20.98 -1.45
CA ASP A 31 -3.90 -20.76 -0.31
C ASP A 31 -2.44 -21.12 -0.66
N LEU A 32 -1.52 -20.18 -0.41
CA LEU A 32 -0.09 -20.30 -0.73
C LEU A 32 0.77 -20.63 0.48
N TYR A 33 1.80 -21.45 0.32
CA TYR A 33 2.87 -21.57 1.31
C TYR A 33 3.79 -20.34 1.29
N MET A 34 4.50 -20.10 2.40
CA MET A 34 5.41 -18.95 2.57
C MET A 34 6.31 -18.69 1.35
N ASP A 35 6.95 -19.73 0.81
CA ASP A 35 7.84 -19.58 -0.36
C ASP A 35 7.09 -19.08 -1.60
N GLN A 36 5.89 -19.61 -1.84
CA GLN A 36 5.03 -19.20 -2.94
C GLN A 36 4.54 -17.76 -2.77
N VAL A 37 4.28 -17.31 -1.53
CA VAL A 37 3.95 -15.91 -1.25
C VAL A 37 5.12 -15.00 -1.62
N THR A 38 6.33 -15.33 -1.19
CA THR A 38 7.51 -14.51 -1.52
C THR A 38 7.78 -14.49 -3.02
N THR A 39 7.62 -15.62 -3.72
CA THR A 39 7.76 -15.72 -5.18
C THR A 39 6.70 -14.86 -5.87
N PHE A 40 5.44 -15.00 -5.51
CA PHE A 40 4.34 -14.22 -6.08
C PHE A 40 4.59 -12.72 -5.96
N MET A 41 4.99 -12.27 -4.75
CA MET A 41 5.27 -10.85 -4.50
C MET A 41 6.49 -10.36 -5.28
N ASP A 42 7.54 -11.19 -5.41
CA ASP A 42 8.72 -10.82 -6.20
C ASP A 42 8.38 -10.70 -7.69
N GLU A 43 7.65 -11.67 -8.26
CA GLU A 43 7.24 -11.66 -9.67
C GLU A 43 6.40 -10.44 -10.06
N HIS A 44 5.52 -9.98 -9.18
CA HIS A 44 4.59 -8.89 -9.49
C HIS A 44 5.10 -7.50 -9.10
N LEU A 45 6.13 -7.42 -8.25
CA LEU A 45 6.65 -6.14 -7.73
C LEU A 45 8.14 -5.93 -8.02
N SER A 46 8.81 -6.85 -8.73
CA SER A 46 10.24 -6.76 -9.05
C SER A 46 10.60 -5.47 -9.79
N ASP A 47 9.71 -4.98 -10.64
CA ASP A 47 9.92 -3.76 -11.40
C ASP A 47 9.88 -2.48 -10.53
N CYS A 48 9.40 -2.58 -9.28
CA CYS A 48 9.44 -1.50 -8.30
C CYS A 48 10.79 -1.42 -7.55
N LYS A 49 11.70 -2.37 -7.75
CA LYS A 49 13.03 -2.34 -7.14
C LYS A 49 13.84 -1.18 -7.69
N ARG A 50 14.51 -0.44 -6.81
CA ARG A 50 15.47 0.59 -7.24
C ARG A 50 16.77 -0.06 -7.70
N ARG A 51 17.16 -1.17 -7.08
CA ARG A 51 18.34 -1.98 -7.39
C ARG A 51 17.96 -3.45 -7.45
N GLU A 52 18.63 -4.23 -8.28
CA GLU A 52 18.31 -5.67 -8.46
C GLU A 52 18.38 -6.48 -7.15
N ASP A 53 19.23 -6.07 -6.21
CA ASP A 53 19.42 -6.71 -4.91
C ASP A 53 18.39 -6.29 -3.84
N ASP A 54 17.55 -5.29 -4.12
CA ASP A 54 16.48 -4.87 -3.23
C ASP A 54 15.46 -6.01 -3.03
N LYS A 55 15.11 -6.30 -1.78
CA LYS A 55 14.16 -7.36 -1.47
C LYS A 55 12.74 -6.81 -1.39
N ILE A 56 11.81 -7.41 -2.14
CA ILE A 56 10.38 -7.06 -2.07
C ILE A 56 9.82 -7.40 -0.69
N LEU A 57 9.80 -8.69 -0.38
CA LEU A 57 9.37 -9.24 0.90
C LEU A 57 10.21 -10.47 1.22
N THR A 58 10.58 -10.62 2.49
CA THR A 58 11.32 -11.79 2.98
C THR A 58 10.45 -12.58 3.96
N LYS A 59 10.76 -13.86 4.15
CA LYS A 59 10.11 -14.70 5.17
C LYS A 59 10.16 -14.05 6.56
N THR A 60 11.30 -13.44 6.90
CA THR A 60 11.48 -12.71 8.16
C THR A 60 10.55 -11.51 8.26
N MET A 61 10.40 -10.72 7.19
CA MET A 61 9.45 -9.60 7.16
C MET A 61 8.00 -10.06 7.37
N ILE A 62 7.56 -11.10 6.65
CA ILE A 62 6.19 -11.64 6.77
C ILE A 62 5.94 -12.15 8.20
N ASN A 63 6.91 -12.86 8.77
CA ASN A 63 6.84 -13.30 10.16
C ASN A 63 6.79 -12.12 11.14
N ASN A 64 7.54 -11.05 10.88
CA ASN A 64 7.51 -9.84 11.70
C ASN A 64 6.16 -9.13 11.60
N TYR A 65 5.52 -9.08 10.43
CA TYR A 65 4.17 -8.51 10.30
C TYR A 65 3.14 -9.32 11.09
N THR A 66 3.26 -10.65 11.07
CA THR A 66 2.40 -11.53 11.88
C THR A 66 2.62 -11.28 13.38
N LYS A 67 3.88 -11.21 13.82
CA LYS A 67 4.25 -10.97 15.24
C LYS A 67 3.80 -9.59 15.74
N ASN A 68 3.83 -8.57 14.88
CA ASN A 68 3.39 -7.21 15.20
C ASN A 68 1.89 -6.99 14.93
N ASN A 69 1.10 -8.05 14.76
CA ASN A 69 -0.36 -7.99 14.54
C ASN A 69 -0.79 -7.18 13.31
N LEU A 70 0.10 -6.98 12.32
CA LEU A 70 -0.22 -6.32 11.06
C LEU A 70 -0.85 -7.25 10.02
N LEU A 71 -0.61 -8.55 10.19
CA LEU A 71 -1.09 -9.60 9.32
C LEU A 71 -1.66 -10.72 10.21
N PRO A 72 -2.89 -11.19 9.96
CA PRO A 72 -3.39 -12.39 10.61
C PRO A 72 -2.45 -13.59 10.41
N PRO A 73 -2.32 -14.49 11.40
CA PRO A 73 -1.43 -15.63 11.27
C PRO A 73 -1.93 -16.60 10.19
N PRO A 74 -1.00 -17.27 9.47
CA PRO A 74 -1.37 -18.23 8.42
C PRO A 74 -2.14 -19.42 8.99
N VAL A 75 -3.08 -19.95 8.21
CA VAL A 75 -3.87 -21.13 8.57
C VAL A 75 -3.19 -22.38 8.01
N LYS A 76 -2.84 -23.34 8.87
CA LYS A 76 -2.12 -24.57 8.47
C LYS A 76 -0.86 -24.29 7.62
N LYS A 77 -0.11 -23.23 7.98
CA LYS A 77 1.10 -22.73 7.27
C LYS A 77 0.83 -22.17 5.87
N LYS A 78 -0.43 -21.85 5.55
CA LYS A 78 -0.79 -21.23 4.28
C LYS A 78 -1.39 -19.85 4.45
N TYR A 79 -1.20 -19.03 3.44
CA TYR A 79 -1.65 -17.66 3.32
C TYR A 79 -2.74 -17.60 2.26
N SER A 80 -3.92 -17.14 2.66
CA SER A 80 -5.05 -16.94 1.76
C SER A 80 -4.87 -15.72 0.87
N LYS A 81 -5.80 -15.56 -0.08
CA LYS A 81 -5.92 -14.38 -0.94
C LYS A 81 -5.94 -13.06 -0.14
N GLU A 82 -6.63 -13.05 1.00
CA GLU A 82 -6.73 -11.88 1.87
C GLU A 82 -5.39 -11.53 2.52
N HIS A 83 -4.57 -12.53 2.87
CA HIS A 83 -3.20 -12.28 3.35
C HIS A 83 -2.37 -11.58 2.27
N LEU A 84 -2.53 -11.95 0.99
CA LEU A 84 -1.81 -11.33 -0.11
C LEU A 84 -2.21 -9.86 -0.30
N TYR A 85 -3.50 -9.54 -0.16
CA TYR A 85 -3.96 -8.14 -0.18
C TYR A 85 -3.37 -7.31 0.95
N VAL A 86 -3.38 -7.83 2.19
CA VAL A 86 -2.77 -7.14 3.33
C VAL A 86 -1.27 -6.95 3.13
N LEU A 87 -0.54 -7.99 2.68
CA LEU A 87 0.88 -7.90 2.37
C LEU A 87 1.19 -6.88 1.26
N THR A 88 0.30 -6.76 0.29
CA THR A 88 0.41 -5.77 -0.78
C THR A 88 0.25 -4.34 -0.24
N PHE A 89 -0.75 -4.09 0.61
CA PHE A 89 -0.87 -2.80 1.29
C PHE A 89 0.33 -2.47 2.18
N ILE A 90 0.82 -3.44 2.97
CA ILE A 90 2.02 -3.25 3.79
C ILE A 90 3.21 -2.88 2.90
N TYR A 91 3.39 -3.56 1.76
CA TYR A 91 4.47 -3.24 0.83
C TYR A 91 4.38 -1.81 0.28
N TYR A 92 3.18 -1.33 -0.05
CA TYR A 92 2.99 0.05 -0.53
C TYR A 92 3.21 1.10 0.56
N PHE A 93 2.90 0.78 1.82
CA PHE A 93 3.00 1.75 2.92
C PHE A 93 4.37 1.75 3.62
N LYS A 94 5.11 0.64 3.65
CA LYS A 94 6.30 0.46 4.52
C LYS A 94 7.43 1.49 4.34
N ASN A 95 7.57 2.08 3.15
CA ASN A 95 8.61 3.07 2.87
C ASN A 95 8.14 4.52 3.10
N LEU A 96 6.83 4.72 3.31
CA LEU A 96 6.20 6.02 3.48
C LEU A 96 5.80 6.28 4.94
N LEU A 97 5.26 5.25 5.60
CA LEU A 97 4.62 5.34 6.91
C LEU A 97 5.38 4.58 7.98
N SER A 98 5.23 5.00 9.23
CA SER A 98 5.75 4.25 10.37
C SER A 98 4.98 2.95 10.57
N ILE A 99 5.57 1.99 11.30
CA ILE A 99 4.89 0.73 11.61
C ILE A 99 3.58 0.95 12.40
N SER A 100 3.55 1.98 13.25
CA SER A 100 2.39 2.36 14.07
C SER A 100 1.25 2.87 13.18
N ASP A 101 1.56 3.72 12.22
CA ASP A 101 0.57 4.28 11.29
C ASP A 101 -0.05 3.18 10.43
N ILE A 102 0.78 2.25 9.96
CA ILE A 102 0.31 1.08 9.20
C ILE A 102 -0.61 0.22 10.07
N GLN A 103 -0.33 0.06 11.37
CA GLN A 103 -1.22 -0.65 12.29
C GLN A 103 -2.56 0.07 12.46
N THR A 104 -2.54 1.39 12.63
CA THR A 104 -3.76 2.22 12.73
C THR A 104 -4.67 2.02 11.52
N LEU A 105 -4.10 1.91 10.32
CA LEU A 105 -4.84 1.69 9.07
C LEU A 105 -5.29 0.24 8.87
N LEU A 106 -4.40 -0.73 9.08
CA LEU A 106 -4.64 -2.13 8.69
C LEU A 106 -5.35 -2.96 9.76
N ASN A 107 -5.26 -2.62 11.04
CA ASN A 107 -5.93 -3.40 12.09
C ASN A 107 -7.45 -3.35 11.95
N PRO A 108 -8.11 -2.17 11.81
CA PRO A 108 -9.56 -2.14 11.59
C PRO A 108 -9.97 -2.87 10.32
N LEU A 109 -9.15 -2.76 9.26
CA LEU A 109 -9.38 -3.42 7.99
C LEU A 109 -9.38 -4.96 8.14
N THR A 110 -8.35 -5.50 8.79
CA THR A 110 -8.22 -6.95 9.00
C THR A 110 -9.17 -7.50 10.06
N GLU A 111 -9.56 -6.72 11.07
CA GLU A 111 -10.52 -7.17 12.07
C GLU A 111 -11.95 -7.26 11.53
N GLN A 112 -12.32 -6.37 10.60
CA GLN A 112 -13.70 -6.27 10.11
C GLN A 112 -13.93 -6.99 8.78
N PHE A 113 -12.96 -6.97 7.86
CA PHE A 113 -13.18 -7.35 6.46
C PHE A 113 -12.39 -8.58 5.99
N PHE A 114 -11.55 -9.17 6.84
CA PHE A 114 -10.68 -10.29 6.46
C PHE A 114 -11.42 -11.60 6.18
N GLU A 115 -12.48 -11.91 6.91
CA GLU A 115 -13.36 -13.07 6.61
C GLU A 115 -14.52 -12.69 5.67
N GLY A 116 -14.63 -11.42 5.29
CA GLY A 116 -15.81 -10.84 4.64
C GLY A 116 -16.99 -10.67 5.59
N ASN A 117 -17.86 -9.70 5.29
CA ASN A 117 -19.10 -9.46 6.03
C ASN A 117 -20.18 -8.89 5.08
N ASP A 118 -21.36 -8.56 5.60
CA ASP A 118 -22.48 -8.02 4.82
C ASP A 118 -22.17 -6.65 4.18
N THR A 119 -21.18 -5.90 4.70
CA THR A 119 -20.77 -4.59 4.17
C THR A 119 -19.67 -4.68 3.12
N GLY A 120 -19.01 -5.82 2.96
CA GLY A 120 -18.07 -6.10 1.89
C GLY A 120 -16.95 -7.07 2.27
N SER A 121 -16.15 -7.44 1.27
CA SER A 121 -14.94 -8.25 1.46
C SER A 121 -13.67 -7.45 1.22
N LEU A 122 -12.54 -7.95 1.73
CA LEU A 122 -11.23 -7.35 1.44
C LEU A 122 -10.91 -7.35 -0.08
N ASP A 123 -11.45 -8.31 -0.82
CA ASP A 123 -11.35 -8.37 -2.28
C ASP A 123 -12.05 -7.18 -2.96
N ASP A 124 -13.25 -6.82 -2.51
CA ASP A 124 -14.00 -5.68 -3.02
C ASP A 124 -13.30 -4.36 -2.67
N ILE A 125 -12.80 -4.23 -1.44
CA ILE A 125 -12.05 -3.06 -0.99
C ILE A 125 -10.78 -2.90 -1.84
N TYR A 126 -10.03 -3.98 -2.04
CA TYR A 126 -8.82 -3.95 -2.85
C TYR A 126 -9.12 -3.55 -4.30
N LYS A 127 -10.16 -4.13 -4.93
CA LYS A 127 -10.61 -3.76 -6.27
C LYS A 127 -10.98 -2.29 -6.38
N GLN A 128 -11.71 -1.77 -5.39
CA GLN A 128 -12.14 -0.39 -5.38
C GLN A 128 -10.94 0.55 -5.28
N ILE A 129 -10.03 0.32 -4.33
CA ILE A 129 -8.81 1.12 -4.15
C ILE A 129 -7.94 1.05 -5.41
N TYR A 130 -7.77 -0.14 -5.99
CA TYR A 130 -7.04 -0.31 -7.24
C TYR A 130 -7.60 0.55 -8.37
N ASN A 131 -8.93 0.57 -8.55
CA ASN A 131 -9.57 1.37 -9.60
C ASN A 131 -9.42 2.88 -9.36
N LEU A 132 -9.51 3.32 -8.10
CA LEU A 132 -9.26 4.72 -7.73
C LEU A 132 -7.82 5.11 -8.04
N CYS A 133 -6.83 4.34 -7.58
CA CYS A 133 -5.42 4.60 -7.87
C CYS A 133 -5.11 4.57 -9.37
N LYS A 134 -5.73 3.65 -10.12
CA LYS A 134 -5.58 3.57 -11.57
C LYS A 134 -6.10 4.83 -12.28
N GLY A 135 -7.20 5.42 -11.80
CA GLY A 135 -7.74 6.66 -12.34
C GLY A 135 -6.77 7.85 -12.21
N GLU A 136 -6.03 7.89 -11.11
CA GLU A 136 -5.10 8.99 -10.80
C GLU A 136 -3.82 8.99 -11.64
N ILE A 137 -3.45 7.86 -12.26
CA ILE A 137 -2.17 7.71 -12.99
C ILE A 137 -2.00 8.79 -14.07
N SER A 138 -3.06 9.10 -14.82
CA SER A 138 -2.97 10.11 -15.89
C SER A 138 -2.78 11.53 -15.35
N GLY A 139 -3.45 11.85 -14.23
CA GLY A 139 -3.34 13.14 -13.55
C GLY A 139 -1.93 13.35 -13.00
N ILE A 140 -1.39 12.34 -12.30
CA ILE A 140 -0.02 12.35 -11.79
C ILE A 140 0.98 12.48 -12.95
N SER A 141 0.78 11.75 -14.05
CA SER A 141 1.68 11.83 -15.21
C SER A 141 1.69 13.24 -15.83
N LYS A 142 0.51 13.86 -15.96
CA LYS A 142 0.39 15.22 -16.48
C LYS A 142 1.08 16.24 -15.56
N ASP A 143 0.82 16.15 -14.25
CA ASP A 143 1.43 17.01 -13.24
C ASP A 143 2.98 16.91 -13.24
N VAL A 144 3.53 15.70 -13.33
CA VAL A 144 4.99 15.50 -13.42
C VAL A 144 5.57 16.10 -14.70
N LEU A 145 4.86 16.00 -15.85
CA LEU A 145 5.28 16.63 -17.10
C LEU A 145 5.27 18.15 -17.00
N GLU A 146 4.23 18.74 -16.41
CA GLU A 146 4.17 20.19 -16.19
C GLU A 146 5.34 20.66 -15.30
N LYS A 147 5.65 19.94 -14.22
CA LYS A 147 6.83 20.23 -13.38
C LYS A 147 8.15 20.07 -14.12
N ALA A 148 8.27 19.10 -15.02
CA ALA A 148 9.45 18.92 -15.86
C ALA A 148 9.65 20.13 -16.78
N HIS A 149 8.59 20.59 -17.45
CA HIS A 149 8.63 21.79 -18.29
C HIS A 149 9.01 23.05 -17.49
N LEU A 150 8.40 23.27 -16.33
CA LEU A 150 8.75 24.40 -15.45
C LEU A 150 10.23 24.35 -15.03
N SER A 151 10.75 23.15 -14.79
CA SER A 151 12.15 22.95 -14.41
C SER A 151 13.11 23.19 -15.58
N GLU A 152 12.72 22.90 -16.83
CA GLU A 152 13.51 23.20 -18.03
C GLU A 152 13.57 24.71 -18.34
N GLU A 153 12.54 25.47 -17.99
CA GLU A 153 12.54 26.93 -18.14
C GLU A 153 13.34 27.63 -17.03
N ALA A 154 13.45 26.98 -15.87
CA ALA A 154 14.24 27.47 -14.75
C ALA A 154 15.71 27.63 -15.14
N PHE A 155 16.33 28.70 -14.66
CA PHE A 155 17.75 29.00 -14.87
C PHE A 155 18.16 29.09 -16.36
N SER A 156 17.22 29.38 -17.27
CA SER A 156 17.47 29.52 -18.71
C SER A 156 18.48 30.62 -19.07
N THR A 157 18.70 31.58 -18.18
CA THR A 157 19.68 32.67 -18.32
C THR A 157 21.12 32.27 -17.97
N VAL A 158 21.35 31.06 -17.42
CA VAL A 158 22.70 30.57 -17.13
C VAL A 158 23.41 30.18 -18.43
N GLU A 159 24.58 30.79 -18.67
CA GLU A 159 25.37 30.58 -19.89
C GLU A 159 26.10 29.22 -19.88
N ASP A 160 26.63 28.83 -18.72
CA ASP A 160 27.30 27.54 -18.56
C ASP A 160 26.30 26.39 -18.68
N THR A 161 26.50 25.55 -19.71
CA THR A 161 25.52 24.53 -20.08
C THR A 161 25.45 23.42 -19.03
N ASP A 162 26.58 22.97 -18.51
CA ASP A 162 26.63 21.90 -17.50
C ASP A 162 25.94 22.33 -16.19
N SER A 163 26.23 23.54 -15.72
CA SER A 163 25.57 24.11 -14.54
C SER A 163 24.07 24.29 -14.76
N ARG A 164 23.66 24.76 -15.94
CA ARG A 164 22.25 24.93 -16.28
C ARG A 164 21.52 23.59 -16.24
N GLU A 165 22.03 22.55 -16.90
CA GLU A 165 21.41 21.22 -16.92
C GLU A 165 21.29 20.63 -15.51
N PHE A 166 22.33 20.75 -14.69
CA PHE A 166 22.28 20.31 -13.30
C PHE A 166 21.24 21.07 -12.49
N LEU A 167 21.16 22.39 -12.61
CA LEU A 167 20.18 23.22 -11.89
C LEU A 167 18.74 22.88 -12.29
N GLN A 168 18.49 22.61 -13.58
CA GLN A 168 17.18 22.18 -14.08
C GLN A 168 16.80 20.80 -13.54
N PHE A 169 17.74 19.84 -13.54
CA PHE A 169 17.55 18.54 -12.89
C PHE A 169 17.25 18.68 -11.40
N PHE A 170 18.06 19.47 -10.69
CA PHE A 170 17.90 19.71 -9.26
C PHE A 170 16.55 20.36 -8.93
N SER A 171 16.09 21.27 -9.80
CA SER A 171 14.77 21.91 -9.67
C SER A 171 13.64 20.89 -9.77
N LEU A 172 13.68 20.00 -10.77
CA LEU A 172 12.65 18.96 -10.93
C LEU A 172 12.62 18.02 -9.73
N VAL A 173 13.79 17.52 -9.30
CA VAL A 173 13.88 16.65 -8.13
C VAL A 173 13.36 17.35 -6.88
N SER A 174 13.66 18.64 -6.71
CA SER A 174 13.19 19.43 -5.57
C SER A 174 11.67 19.64 -5.58
N LEU A 175 11.07 19.94 -6.73
CA LEU A 175 9.61 20.08 -6.89
C LEU A 175 8.88 18.76 -6.57
N LEU A 176 9.35 17.64 -7.14
CA LEU A 176 8.76 16.32 -6.86
C LEU A 176 8.95 15.90 -5.40
N SER A 177 10.10 16.22 -4.81
CA SER A 177 10.37 15.94 -3.40
C SER A 177 9.44 16.75 -2.49
N PHE A 178 9.16 18.00 -2.84
CA PHE A 178 8.23 18.85 -2.11
C PHE A 178 6.80 18.30 -2.17
N ASP A 179 6.33 17.82 -3.32
CA ASP A 179 5.02 17.16 -3.43
C ASP A 179 4.91 15.96 -2.49
N VAL A 180 5.93 15.10 -2.47
CA VAL A 180 5.97 13.92 -1.60
C VAL A 180 5.98 14.33 -0.13
N TYR A 181 6.77 15.34 0.23
CA TYR A 181 6.80 15.89 1.58
C TYR A 181 5.41 16.40 2.02
N MET A 182 4.76 17.22 1.21
CA MET A 182 3.44 17.76 1.51
C MET A 182 2.39 16.66 1.66
N LYS A 183 2.34 15.71 0.71
CA LYS A 183 1.42 14.57 0.76
C LYS A 183 1.66 13.70 1.99
N LYS A 184 2.92 13.46 2.34
CA LYS A 184 3.28 12.69 3.53
C LYS A 184 2.74 13.35 4.81
N ASN A 185 2.96 14.65 4.99
CA ASN A 185 2.45 15.37 6.17
C ASN A 185 0.92 15.34 6.25
N ILE A 186 0.23 15.45 5.10
CA ILE A 186 -1.23 15.31 5.03
C ILE A 186 -1.66 13.91 5.47
N ILE A 187 -1.00 12.86 4.97
CA ILE A 187 -1.31 11.47 5.33
C ILE A 187 -1.12 11.25 6.83
N GLU A 188 0.01 11.67 7.39
CA GLU A 188 0.29 11.55 8.83
C GLU A 188 -0.79 12.29 9.66
N SER A 189 -1.15 13.52 9.26
CA SER A 189 -2.20 14.28 9.93
C SER A 189 -3.59 13.62 9.86
N LEU A 190 -3.92 12.99 8.73
CA LEU A 190 -5.18 12.24 8.57
C LEU A 190 -5.22 11.00 9.46
N ILE A 191 -4.08 10.32 9.61
CA ILE A 191 -3.96 9.15 10.48
C ILE A 191 -4.09 9.56 11.94
N ASP A 192 -3.46 10.66 12.34
CA ASP A 192 -3.56 11.22 13.70
C ASP A 192 -5.00 11.62 14.04
N ASP A 193 -5.69 12.32 13.13
CA ASP A 193 -7.11 12.68 13.30
C ASP A 193 -7.99 11.44 13.43
N PHE A 194 -7.83 10.45 12.54
CA PHE A 194 -8.58 9.18 12.62
C PHE A 194 -8.32 8.42 13.92
N ALA A 195 -7.06 8.35 14.37
CA ALA A 195 -6.68 7.71 15.62
C ALA A 195 -7.29 8.43 16.83
N SER A 196 -7.31 9.76 16.82
CA SER A 196 -7.89 10.56 17.90
C SER A 196 -9.40 10.34 18.07
N ARG A 197 -10.14 10.28 16.95
CA ARG A 197 -11.59 10.00 16.94
C ARG A 197 -11.90 8.59 17.42
N SER A 198 -11.09 7.62 16.98
CA SER A 198 -11.19 6.21 17.41
C SER A 198 -10.94 6.03 18.91
N GLN A 199 -10.18 6.93 19.55
CA GLN A 199 -9.96 6.95 21.00
C GLN A 199 -11.07 7.69 21.76
N GLN A 200 -11.72 8.68 21.15
CA GLN A 200 -12.84 9.43 21.74
C GLN A 200 -14.15 8.64 21.76
N GLU A 201 -14.39 7.75 20.79
CA GLU A 201 -15.61 6.91 20.74
C GLU A 201 -15.60 5.70 21.70
N VAL A 202 -14.57 5.52 22.54
CA VAL A 202 -14.42 4.31 23.37
C VAL A 202 -14.14 4.63 24.84
N PRO A 203 -15.18 4.67 25.70
CA PRO A 203 -15.06 4.29 27.10
C PRO A 203 -15.22 2.76 27.31
N HIS A 204 -15.31 1.95 26.25
CA HIS A 204 -15.44 0.50 26.38
C HIS A 204 -14.09 -0.21 26.47
N THR A 205 -13.78 -0.62 27.69
CA THR A 205 -12.53 -1.27 28.08
C THR A 205 -12.19 -2.48 27.21
N LYS A 206 -10.88 -2.75 27.06
CA LYS A 206 -10.29 -3.94 26.39
C LYS A 206 -10.88 -5.29 26.85
N SER A 207 -11.56 -5.29 28.01
CA SER A 207 -12.34 -6.38 28.59
C SER A 207 -13.60 -6.70 27.77
N GLU A 208 -14.35 -5.69 27.34
CA GLU A 208 -15.65 -5.85 26.70
C GLU A 208 -15.51 -6.31 25.24
N ARG A 209 -14.51 -5.80 24.50
CA ARG A 209 -14.18 -6.31 23.14
C ARG A 209 -13.72 -7.77 23.17
N LYS A 210 -13.07 -8.21 24.25
CA LYS A 210 -12.70 -9.63 24.44
C LYS A 210 -13.92 -10.49 24.78
N ALA A 211 -14.86 -9.97 25.58
CA ALA A 211 -16.11 -10.65 25.90
C ALA A 211 -16.97 -10.85 24.64
N GLU A 212 -17.17 -9.79 23.84
CA GLU A 212 -17.98 -9.85 22.62
C GLU A 212 -17.38 -10.82 21.57
N LYS A 213 -16.05 -10.86 21.43
CA LYS A 213 -15.35 -11.80 20.54
C LYS A 213 -15.41 -13.25 21.04
N ALA A 214 -15.51 -13.46 22.35
CA ALA A 214 -15.71 -14.79 22.94
C ALA A 214 -17.16 -15.27 22.76
N GLU A 215 -18.13 -14.36 22.94
CA GLU A 215 -19.56 -14.63 22.77
C GLU A 215 -19.90 -15.00 21.32
N ARG A 216 -19.43 -14.22 20.33
CA ARG A 216 -19.59 -14.55 18.90
C ARG A 216 -18.94 -15.88 18.50
N LYS A 217 -17.86 -16.29 19.19
CA LYS A 217 -17.21 -17.60 18.98
C LYS A 217 -18.02 -18.74 19.59
N ALA A 218 -18.63 -18.53 20.76
CA ALA A 218 -19.50 -19.50 21.40
C ALA A 218 -20.77 -19.75 20.57
N GLU A 219 -21.42 -18.69 20.07
CA GLU A 219 -22.61 -18.82 19.22
C GLU A 219 -22.33 -19.57 17.91
N LYS A 220 -21.19 -19.28 17.25
CA LYS A 220 -20.76 -20.01 16.05
C LYS A 220 -20.47 -21.49 16.33
N ALA A 221 -19.93 -21.82 17.52
CA ALA A 221 -19.69 -23.21 17.92
C ALA A 221 -21.00 -23.96 18.22
N GLU A 222 -21.95 -23.29 18.88
CA GLU A 222 -23.24 -23.87 19.25
C GLU A 222 -24.13 -24.11 18.03
N GLN A 223 -24.15 -23.17 17.07
CA GLN A 223 -24.84 -23.36 15.78
C GLN A 223 -24.25 -24.51 14.96
N LYS A 224 -22.94 -24.75 15.07
CA LYS A 224 -22.27 -25.86 14.37
C LYS A 224 -22.54 -27.21 15.04
N SER A 225 -22.68 -27.23 16.37
CA SER A 225 -23.09 -28.43 17.13
C SER A 225 -24.53 -28.84 16.79
N ARG A 226 -25.47 -27.88 16.79
CA ARG A 226 -26.89 -28.11 16.47
C ARG A 226 -27.13 -28.58 15.02
N ARG A 227 -26.17 -28.36 14.12
CA ARG A 227 -26.22 -28.78 12.71
C ARG A 227 -25.69 -30.20 12.47
N ASN A 228 -24.97 -30.77 13.44
CA ASN A 228 -24.41 -32.13 13.36
C ASN A 228 -25.24 -33.18 14.13
N GLU A 229 -26.26 -32.75 14.88
CA GLU A 229 -27.19 -33.62 15.62
C GLU A 229 -28.54 -33.85 14.88
N LYS A 230 -28.64 -33.37 13.63
CA LYS A 230 -29.71 -33.69 12.68
C LYS A 230 -29.13 -34.43 11.48
#